data_AF-A0A6G2QGP8-F1
#
_entry.id   AF-A0A6G2QGP8-F1
#
_cell.length_a   1.000
_cell.length_b   1.000
_cell.length_c   1.000
_cell.angle_alpha   90.00
_cell.angle_beta   90.00
_cell.angle_gamma   90.00
#
_symmetry.space_group_name_H-M   'P 1'
#
loop_
_entity.id
_entity.type
_entity.pdbx_description
1 polymer ?
#
loop_
_entity_poly.entity_id
_entity_poly.type
_entity_poly.pdbx_seq_one_letter_code
_entity_poly.pdbx_strand_id
1 'polypeptide(L)' 'DHSLRYAASRVSIVLGRLGPDAVTVGAATLPLAAFFARGGHRLPAGPPTPVPAWRAALGGRMAGTGATTRGHGE' A
#
# COMPACT_ATOMS: atom_id res chain seq x y z
N ASP A 1 19.60 -27.73 -9.99
CA ASP A 1 19.80 -27.72 -8.52
C ASP A 1 20.95 -26.81 -8.05
N HIS A 2 22.05 -26.63 -8.79
CA HIS A 2 23.20 -25.83 -8.33
C HIS A 2 23.03 -24.29 -8.40
N SER A 3 22.12 -23.79 -9.25
CA SER A 3 21.94 -22.34 -9.47
C SER A 3 21.45 -21.60 -8.23
N LEU A 4 20.64 -22.24 -7.37
CA LEU A 4 20.13 -21.63 -6.15
C LEU A 4 21.17 -21.61 -5.02
N ARG A 5 22.10 -22.57 -4.97
CA ARG A 5 23.15 -22.62 -3.93
C ARG A 5 24.10 -21.42 -4.02
N TYR A 6 24.46 -21.01 -5.23
CA TYR A 6 25.31 -19.84 -5.45
C TYR A 6 24.61 -18.53 -5.05
N ALA A 7 23.32 -18.37 -5.35
CA ALA A 7 22.56 -17.21 -4.90
C ALA A 7 22.38 -17.20 -3.37
N ALA A 8 22.05 -18.36 -2.78
CA ALA A 8 21.86 -18.50 -1.34
C ALA A 8 23.13 -18.22 -0.53
N SER A 9 24.32 -18.54 -1.03
CA SER A 9 25.58 -18.24 -0.35
C SER A 9 25.96 -16.75 -0.36
N ARG A 10 25.26 -15.92 -1.16
CA ARG A 10 25.56 -14.49 -1.37
C ARG A 10 24.55 -13.55 -0.72
N VAL A 11 23.52 -14.08 -0.05
CA VAL A 11 22.47 -13.28 0.58
C VAL A 11 22.36 -13.60 2.07
N SER A 12 21.97 -12.60 2.86
CA SER A 12 21.65 -12.77 4.27
C SER A 12 20.17 -12.47 4.49
N ILE A 13 19.52 -13.28 5.32
CA ILE A 13 18.16 -13.04 5.79
C ILE A 13 18.27 -12.40 7.17
N VAL A 14 17.73 -11.19 7.29
CA VAL A 14 17.75 -10.41 8.54
C VAL A 14 16.34 -10.06 8.95
N LEU A 15 16.13 -9.87 10.25
CA LEU A 15 14.86 -9.36 10.76
C LEU A 15 14.70 -7.87 10.40
N GLY A 16 13.51 -7.53 9.92
CA GLY A 16 13.14 -6.14 9.63
C GLY A 16 13.03 -5.32 10.92
N ARG A 17 13.71 -4.18 10.97
CA ARG A 17 13.74 -3.31 12.16
C ARG A 17 12.45 -2.52 12.38
N LEU A 18 11.65 -2.34 11.34
CA LEU A 18 10.50 -1.44 11.33
C LEU A 18 9.16 -2.17 11.52
N GLY A 19 9.18 -3.51 11.59
CA GLY A 19 7.97 -4.32 11.72
C GLY A 19 6.86 -3.91 10.73
N PRO A 20 5.61 -3.70 11.19
CA PRO A 20 4.50 -3.31 10.31
C PRO A 20 4.67 -1.91 9.70
N ASP A 21 5.40 -1.00 10.37
CA ASP A 21 5.62 0.37 9.88
C ASP A 21 6.50 0.42 8.62
N ALA A 22 7.19 -0.68 8.28
CA ALA A 22 7.92 -0.82 7.03
C ALA A 22 7.06 -0.50 5.81
N VAL A 23 5.78 -0.89 5.84
CA VAL A 23 4.84 -0.65 4.73
C VAL A 23 4.48 0.83 4.64
N THR A 24 4.21 1.48 5.78
CA THR A 24 3.89 2.90 5.84
C THR A 24 5.05 3.75 5.32
N VAL A 25 6.27 3.48 5.79
CA VAL A 25 7.47 4.21 5.35
C VAL A 25 7.77 3.93 3.87
N GLY A 26 7.65 2.68 3.43
CA GLY A 26 7.81 2.32 2.02
C GLY A 26 6.80 3.04 1.12
N ALA A 27 5.53 3.04 1.49
CA ALA A 27 4.46 3.71 0.75
C ALA A 27 4.67 5.23 0.66
N ALA A 28 5.23 5.86 1.71
CA ALA A 28 5.61 7.27 1.69
C ALA A 28 6.88 7.54 0.86
N THR A 29 7.82 6.59 0.82
CA THR A 29 9.09 6.73 0.09
C THR A 29 8.93 6.54 -1.42
N LEU A 30 8.05 5.64 -1.87
CA LEU A 30 7.89 5.32 -3.29
C LEU A 30 7.54 6.55 -4.16
N PRO A 31 6.58 7.43 -3.80
CA PRO A 31 6.32 8.64 -4.57
C PRO A 31 7.56 9.54 -4.69
N LEU A 32 8.35 9.65 -3.63
CA LEU A 32 9.55 10.47 -3.59
C LEU A 32 10.66 9.87 -4.47
N ALA A 33 10.90 8.57 -4.38
CA ALA A 33 11.84 7.86 -5.24
C ALA A 33 11.47 8.03 -6.72
N ALA A 34 10.19 7.91 -7.04
CA ALA A 34 9.67 8.08 -8.38
C ALA A 34 9.84 9.53 -8.88
N PHE A 35 9.66 10.51 -8.00
CA PHE A 35 9.92 11.92 -8.29
C PHE A 35 11.40 12.17 -8.61
N PHE A 36 12.32 11.64 -7.80
CA PHE A 36 13.76 11.78 -8.03
C PHE A 36 14.23 11.07 -9.30
N ALA A 37 13.75 9.86 -9.58
CA ALA A 37 14.08 9.13 -10.81
C ALA A 37 13.67 9.89 -12.09
N ARG A 38 12.62 10.74 -12.00
CA ARG A 38 12.13 11.56 -13.11
C ARG A 38 12.70 12.98 -13.13
N GLY A 39 13.58 13.34 -12.19
CA GLY A 39 14.14 14.69 -12.10
C GLY A 39 13.14 15.78 -11.69
N GLY A 40 12.05 15.41 -11.03
CA GLY A 40 11.05 16.37 -10.53
C GLY A 40 10.15 17.02 -11.59
N HIS A 41 10.18 16.55 -12.83
CA HIS A 41 9.27 17.03 -13.85
C HIS A 41 7.82 16.63 -13.56
N ARG A 42 6.92 17.61 -13.59
CA ARG A 42 5.49 17.40 -13.41
C ARG A 42 4.91 16.85 -14.70
N LEU A 43 4.40 15.61 -14.65
CA LEU A 43 3.62 15.05 -15.75
C LEU A 43 2.27 15.76 -15.83
N PRO A 44 1.72 16.01 -17.03
CA PRO A 44 0.30 16.32 -17.18
C PRO A 44 -0.55 15.31 -16.39
N ALA A 45 -1.59 15.78 -15.71
CA ALA A 45 -2.48 14.90 -14.95
C ALA A 45 -3.07 13.85 -15.91
N GLY A 46 -2.83 12.58 -15.61
CA GLY A 46 -3.46 11.47 -16.33
C GLY A 46 -4.96 11.39 -16.02
N PRO A 47 -5.70 10.53 -16.75
CA PRO A 47 -7.11 10.29 -16.46
C PRO A 47 -7.31 9.82 -15.01
N PRO A 48 -8.47 10.10 -14.39
CA PRO A 48 -8.74 9.71 -13.02
C PRO A 48 -8.62 8.19 -12.87
N THR A 49 -7.84 7.74 -11.88
CA THR A 49 -7.77 6.32 -11.55
C THR A 49 -9.09 5.88 -10.92
N PRO A 50 -9.65 4.74 -11.33
CA PRO A 50 -10.88 4.22 -10.72
C PRO A 50 -10.67 3.93 -9.24
N VAL A 51 -11.75 4.04 -8.47
CA VAL A 51 -11.72 3.74 -7.03
C VAL A 51 -11.29 2.29 -6.83
N PRO A 52 -10.22 2.02 -6.07
CA PRO A 52 -9.80 0.65 -5.80
C PRO A 52 -10.92 -0.16 -5.15
N ALA A 53 -11.08 -1.43 -5.54
CA ALA A 53 -12.15 -2.30 -5.08
C ALA A 53 -12.25 -2.38 -3.54
N TRP A 54 -11.11 -2.34 -2.84
CA TRP A 54 -11.08 -2.35 -1.38
C TRP A 54 -11.66 -1.07 -0.75
N ARG A 55 -11.47 0.10 -1.39
CA ARG A 55 -12.08 1.38 -0.95
C ARG A 55 -13.59 1.37 -1.17
N ALA A 56 -14.03 0.87 -2.31
CA ALA A 56 -15.46 0.71 -2.59
C ALA A 56 -16.12 -0.24 -1.58
N ALA A 57 -15.46 -1.36 -1.27
CA ALA A 57 -15.93 -2.31 -0.26
C ALA A 57 -15.98 -1.70 1.16
N LEU A 58 -15.00 -0.86 1.52
CA LEU A 58 -15.03 -0.12 2.80
C LEU A 58 -16.20 0.86 2.87
N GLY A 59 -16.43 1.64 1.80
CA GLY A 59 -17.54 2.59 1.73
C GLY A 59 -18.90 1.92 1.93
N GLY A 60 -19.12 0.78 1.26
CA GLY A 60 -20.34 -0.02 1.47
C GLY A 60 -20.49 -0.53 2.91
N ARG A 61 -19.38 -0.97 3.53
CA ARG A 61 -19.40 -1.43 4.93
C ARG A 61 -19.69 -0.30 5.90
N MET A 62 -19.08 0.87 5.72
CA MET A 62 -19.33 2.06 6.56
C MET A 62 -20.76 2.58 6.41
N ALA A 63 -21.30 2.57 5.19
CA ALA A 63 -22.71 2.92 4.94
C ALA A 63 -23.68 1.94 5.61
N GLY A 64 -23.36 0.64 5.61
CA GLY A 64 -24.15 -0.38 6.31
C GLY A 64 -24.06 -0.33 7.84
N THR A 65 -22.94 0.16 8.39
CA THR A 65 -22.72 0.24 9.85
C THR A 65 -23.57 1.35 10.50
N GLY A 66 -23.90 2.42 9.77
CA GLY A 66 -24.78 3.49 10.26
C GLY A 66 -26.26 3.13 10.34
N ALA A 67 -26.69 2.03 9.70
CA ALA A 67 -28.08 1.56 9.76
C ALA A 67 -28.39 0.77 11.04
N THR A 68 -27.38 0.18 11.68
CA THR A 68 -27.56 -0.74 12.81
C THR A 68 -27.68 -0.01 14.17
N THR A 69 -27.33 1.28 14.25
CA THR A 69 -27.41 2.06 15.51
C THR A 69 -28.71 2.83 15.70
N ARG A 70 -29.71 2.69 14.81
CA ARG A 70 -30.95 3.48 14.84
C ARG A 70 -32.20 2.73 15.34
N GLY A 71 -32.06 1.52 15.90
CA GLY A 71 -33.19 0.65 16.23
C GLY A 71 -33.18 0.04 17.64
N HIS A 72 -32.84 0.82 18.67
CA HIS A 72 -33.05 0.39 20.06
C HIS A 72 -33.53 1.57 20.90
N GLY A 73 -34.85 1.78 20.92
CA GLY A 73 -35.49 2.86 21.64
C GLY A 73 -36.95 3.04 21.22
N GLU A 74 -37.78 2.04 21.49
CA GLU A 74 -39.20 2.15 21.87
C GLU A 74 -39.57 0.95 22.75
#